data_AF-A0A061S9K7-F1
#
_entry.id   AF-A0A061S9K7-F1
#
_cell.length_a   1.000
_cell.length_b   1.000
_cell.length_c   1.000
_cell.angle_alpha   90.00
_cell.angle_beta   90.00
_cell.angle_gamma   90.00
#
_symmetry.space_group_name_H-M   'P 1'
#
loop_
_entity.id
_entity.type
_entity.pdbx_description
1 polymer ?
#
loop_
_entity_poly.entity_id
_entity_poly.type
_entity_poly.pdbx_seq_one_letter_code
_entity_poly.pdbx_strand_id
1 'polypeptide(L)'
;MEPAEEPPEPKPSDDVEVPPPGPAGPGAGSVPPDRAGERSRYDVMRSSIVDSIRRSRVVRDLSPKRVYAGNRESHAELPALFRQTKALEYLRPLRPRSPGDQGRESRQPRLLQRLEYLLQEKLRLADSIASPYDDPGGAAQQGMSSMRLDAYRQAFEAFIHSFTTYRPLLLRIKAQYDAALEDALQSSQEHVHMKAELAVVEQRRIRTVEEARTSAAQQVSEARKELEHRLLAMEERAAAAEARVRAAESEARAARAEEEIALGEKNDYKEMVNQLRREMIDSSTWAQHLAKFDTDGAADASSDDKKDTNT
;
A
#
# COMPACT_ATOMS: atom_id res chain seq x y z
N MET A 1 10.26 25.32 39.74
CA MET A 1 11.61 24.91 39.31
C MET A 1 11.76 23.47 39.72
N GLU A 2 11.31 22.56 38.86
CA GLU A 2 11.45 21.12 39.06
C GLU A 2 12.74 20.66 38.36
N PRO A 3 13.54 19.77 38.97
CA PRO A 3 14.78 19.30 38.37
C PRO A 3 14.49 18.36 37.20
N ALA A 4 15.21 18.58 36.10
CA ALA A 4 15.14 17.81 34.87
C ALA A 4 15.62 16.36 35.12
N GLU A 5 14.78 15.40 34.77
CA GLU A 5 15.13 13.97 34.70
C GLU A 5 16.15 13.74 33.57
N GLU A 6 17.26 13.13 33.96
CA GLU A 6 18.39 12.74 33.13
C GLU A 6 18.02 11.50 32.29
N PRO A 7 18.20 11.52 30.95
CA PRO A 7 17.84 10.38 30.11
C PRO A 7 18.86 9.22 30.26
N PRO A 8 18.40 7.95 30.26
CA PRO A 8 19.25 6.79 30.47
C PRO A 8 20.20 6.51 29.28
N GLU A 9 21.45 6.18 29.61
CA GLU A 9 22.51 5.81 28.68
C GLU A 9 22.16 4.55 27.85
N PRO A 10 22.45 4.55 26.54
CA PRO A 10 22.27 3.37 25.69
C PRO A 10 23.37 2.33 25.97
N LYS A 11 22.95 1.11 26.33
CA LYS A 11 23.84 -0.04 26.48
C LYS A 11 24.47 -0.43 25.13
N PRO A 12 25.77 -0.77 25.09
CA PRO A 12 26.38 -1.36 23.90
C PRO A 12 25.76 -2.73 23.65
N SER A 13 25.22 -2.93 22.45
CA SER A 13 24.75 -4.23 21.99
C SER A 13 25.92 -4.96 21.35
N ASP A 14 26.28 -6.08 21.98
CA ASP A 14 27.30 -7.03 21.58
C ASP A 14 27.04 -7.67 20.20
N ASP A 15 28.14 -8.03 19.56
CA ASP A 15 28.32 -9.13 18.62
C ASP A 15 27.56 -9.12 17.28
N VAL A 16 28.21 -8.45 16.30
CA VAL A 16 28.05 -8.72 14.88
C VAL A 16 28.70 -10.07 14.55
N GLU A 17 27.89 -11.12 14.45
CA GLU A 17 28.28 -12.42 13.94
C GLU A 17 28.55 -12.31 12.42
N VAL A 18 29.84 -12.29 12.07
CA VAL A 18 30.33 -12.28 10.67
C VAL A 18 30.23 -13.71 10.12
N PRO A 19 29.42 -13.98 9.07
CA PRO A 19 29.38 -15.29 8.45
C PRO A 19 30.67 -15.56 7.64
N PRO A 20 31.18 -16.81 7.62
CA PRO A 20 32.42 -17.15 6.95
C PRO A 20 32.33 -17.06 5.41
N PRO A 21 33.45 -16.78 4.71
CA PRO A 21 33.49 -16.76 3.25
C PRO A 21 33.34 -18.19 2.68
N GLY A 22 32.30 -18.39 1.88
CA GLY A 22 32.06 -19.64 1.16
C GLY A 22 33.11 -19.90 0.06
N PRO A 23 33.31 -21.18 -0.33
CA PRO A 23 34.38 -21.58 -1.24
C PRO A 23 34.13 -21.12 -2.68
N ALA A 24 35.20 -20.62 -3.31
CA ALA A 24 35.29 -20.32 -4.73
C ALA A 24 35.12 -21.61 -5.56
N GLY A 25 34.04 -21.65 -6.35
CA GLY A 25 33.83 -22.66 -7.38
C GLY A 25 34.51 -22.25 -8.70
N PRO A 26 35.19 -23.17 -9.41
CA PRO A 26 35.85 -22.88 -10.67
C PRO A 26 34.85 -22.81 -11.83
N GLY A 27 35.18 -21.96 -12.80
CA GLY A 27 34.38 -21.71 -13.98
C GLY A 27 34.26 -22.89 -14.94
N ALA A 28 33.07 -23.02 -15.50
CA ALA A 28 32.75 -23.51 -16.83
C ALA A 28 31.49 -22.72 -17.21
N GLY A 29 31.45 -21.90 -18.26
CA GLY A 29 31.71 -22.28 -19.64
C GLY A 29 30.37 -22.38 -20.36
N SER A 30 29.97 -21.27 -21.00
CA SER A 30 29.11 -21.17 -22.19
C SER A 30 27.67 -21.73 -22.17
N VAL A 31 26.68 -20.85 -22.34
CA VAL A 31 25.74 -20.75 -23.49
C VAL A 31 24.62 -19.76 -23.09
N PRO A 32 24.32 -18.70 -23.88
CA PRO A 32 23.18 -17.83 -23.63
C PRO A 32 21.88 -18.48 -24.15
N PRO A 33 20.82 -18.63 -23.34
CA PRO A 33 19.51 -18.95 -23.87
C PRO A 33 18.86 -17.70 -24.46
N ASP A 34 18.22 -17.90 -25.60
CA ASP A 34 17.44 -16.93 -26.36
C ASP A 34 16.56 -16.00 -25.51
N ARG A 35 16.64 -14.71 -25.86
CA ARG A 35 15.76 -13.62 -25.44
C ARG A 35 14.35 -13.83 -25.99
N ALA A 36 13.56 -14.66 -25.31
CA ALA A 36 12.11 -14.72 -25.53
C ALA A 36 11.40 -15.06 -24.22
N GLY A 37 11.50 -14.17 -23.22
CA GLY A 37 10.74 -14.40 -21.98
C GLY A 37 11.18 -13.64 -20.74
N GLU A 38 11.74 -12.43 -20.85
CA GLU A 38 11.81 -11.54 -19.68
C GLU A 38 10.43 -10.95 -19.41
N ARG A 39 9.49 -11.81 -19.00
CA ARG A 39 8.40 -11.37 -18.16
C ARG A 39 9.06 -10.88 -16.88
N SER A 40 9.07 -9.56 -16.75
CA SER A 40 9.63 -8.80 -15.65
C SER A 40 9.49 -9.56 -14.33
N ARG A 41 10.59 -9.82 -13.62
CA ARG A 41 10.54 -10.44 -12.28
C ARG A 41 9.59 -9.67 -11.35
N TYR A 42 9.35 -8.40 -11.63
CA TYR A 42 8.35 -7.56 -10.97
C TYR A 42 6.89 -7.95 -11.28
N ASP A 43 6.59 -8.47 -12.47
CA ASP A 43 5.25 -8.95 -12.84
C ASP A 43 4.93 -10.29 -12.16
N VAL A 44 5.93 -11.15 -11.96
CA VAL A 44 5.76 -12.41 -11.21
C VAL A 44 5.55 -12.15 -9.72
N MET A 45 6.23 -11.15 -9.13
CA MET A 45 5.96 -10.75 -7.74
C MET A 45 4.61 -10.06 -7.60
N ARG A 46 4.21 -9.20 -8.55
CA ARG A 46 2.89 -8.55 -8.52
C ARG A 46 1.74 -9.55 -8.66
N SER A 47 1.85 -10.54 -9.54
CA SER A 47 0.82 -11.57 -9.68
C SER A 47 0.75 -12.46 -8.43
N SER A 48 1.89 -12.82 -7.84
CA SER A 48 1.96 -13.60 -6.58
C SER A 48 1.30 -12.88 -5.41
N ILE A 49 1.53 -11.57 -5.24
CA ILE A 49 0.92 -10.77 -4.17
C ILE A 49 -0.60 -10.63 -4.40
N VAL A 50 -1.04 -10.35 -5.63
CA VAL A 50 -2.47 -10.23 -5.97
C VAL A 50 -3.20 -11.57 -5.80
N ASP A 51 -2.58 -12.68 -6.17
CA ASP A 51 -3.15 -14.01 -5.98
C ASP A 51 -3.15 -14.45 -4.51
N SER A 52 -2.14 -14.06 -3.73
CA SER A 52 -2.10 -14.27 -2.28
C SER A 52 -3.21 -13.49 -1.57
N ILE A 53 -3.44 -12.22 -1.96
CA ILE A 53 -4.54 -11.40 -1.45
C ILE A 53 -5.91 -11.97 -1.85
N ARG A 54 -6.05 -12.53 -3.07
CA ARG A 54 -7.30 -13.18 -3.51
C ARG A 54 -7.57 -14.52 -2.84
N ARG A 55 -6.52 -15.27 -2.46
CA ARG A 55 -6.63 -16.57 -1.76
C ARG A 55 -6.74 -16.42 -0.25
N SER A 56 -6.32 -15.28 0.30
CA SER A 56 -6.56 -14.90 1.69
C SER A 56 -8.07 -14.82 1.96
N ARG A 57 -8.59 -15.81 2.69
CA ARG A 57 -9.99 -15.85 3.15
C ARG A 57 -10.40 -14.63 3.97
N VAL A 58 -9.43 -13.86 4.48
CA VAL A 58 -9.66 -12.71 5.36
C VAL A 58 -10.36 -11.54 4.65
N VAL A 59 -10.18 -11.39 3.33
CA VAL A 59 -10.76 -10.25 2.58
C VAL A 59 -12.16 -10.56 2.02
N ARG A 60 -12.55 -11.84 1.91
CA ARG A 60 -13.88 -12.22 1.40
C ARG A 60 -15.01 -11.95 2.40
N ASP A 61 -14.70 -11.81 3.68
CA ASP A 61 -15.71 -11.64 4.74
C ASP A 61 -15.97 -10.16 5.12
N LEU A 62 -15.20 -9.20 4.57
CA LEU A 62 -15.36 -7.77 4.83
C LEU A 62 -16.21 -7.03 3.80
N SER A 63 -16.96 -7.75 2.94
CA SER A 63 -17.96 -7.11 2.06
C SER A 63 -19.02 -6.39 2.92
N PRO A 64 -19.16 -5.05 2.83
CA PRO A 64 -20.14 -4.29 3.61
C PRO A 64 -21.60 -4.72 3.36
N LYS A 65 -21.84 -5.52 2.32
CA LYS A 65 -23.18 -6.00 1.94
C LYS A 65 -23.63 -7.23 2.71
N ARG A 66 -22.76 -7.94 3.45
CA ARG A 66 -23.18 -9.12 4.24
C ARG A 66 -23.64 -8.80 5.66
N VAL A 67 -23.20 -7.67 6.24
CA VAL A 67 -23.56 -7.31 7.63
C VAL A 67 -25.06 -6.98 7.77
N TYR A 68 -25.75 -6.59 6.69
CA TYR A 68 -27.18 -6.30 6.72
C TYR A 68 -28.10 -7.47 6.28
N ALA A 69 -27.54 -8.61 5.88
CA ALA A 69 -28.34 -9.75 5.40
C ALA A 69 -28.65 -10.80 6.49
N GLY A 70 -28.01 -10.72 7.66
CA GLY A 70 -28.05 -11.78 8.67
C GLY A 70 -29.08 -11.64 9.78
N ASN A 71 -29.90 -10.57 9.82
CA ASN A 71 -30.79 -10.35 10.98
C ASN A 71 -32.19 -9.84 10.60
N ARG A 72 -32.79 -10.43 9.57
CA ARG A 72 -34.19 -10.15 9.18
C ARG A 72 -35.20 -11.15 9.78
N GLU A 73 -34.74 -12.12 10.55
CA GLU A 73 -35.60 -13.17 11.13
C GLU A 73 -36.10 -12.85 12.54
N SER A 74 -35.66 -11.75 13.15
CA SER A 74 -36.26 -11.20 14.37
C SER A 74 -37.21 -10.05 14.08
N HIS A 75 -37.96 -10.11 12.97
CA HIS A 75 -39.30 -9.52 13.04
C HIS A 75 -40.04 -10.34 14.07
N ALA A 76 -40.20 -9.78 15.27
CA ALA A 76 -41.06 -10.30 16.31
C ALA A 76 -42.44 -10.51 15.69
N GLU A 77 -42.66 -11.71 15.17
CA GLU A 77 -43.94 -12.13 14.65
C GLU A 77 -44.88 -12.04 15.83
N LEU A 78 -45.72 -10.99 15.83
CA LEU A 78 -46.72 -10.79 16.87
C LEU A 78 -47.46 -12.12 17.05
N PRO A 79 -47.61 -12.62 18.30
CA PRO A 79 -48.27 -13.89 18.58
C PRO A 79 -49.56 -14.01 17.78
N ALA A 80 -49.86 -15.21 17.26
CA ALA A 80 -50.97 -15.46 16.32
C ALA A 80 -52.33 -14.86 16.76
N LEU A 81 -52.51 -14.63 18.07
CA LEU A 81 -53.61 -13.88 18.68
C LEU A 81 -53.84 -12.47 18.10
N PHE A 82 -52.79 -11.77 17.65
CA PHE A 82 -52.90 -10.42 17.08
C PHE A 82 -53.15 -10.40 15.57
N ARG A 83 -53.03 -11.55 14.89
CA ARG A 83 -53.33 -11.66 13.45
C ARG A 83 -54.81 -11.92 13.17
N GLN A 84 -55.58 -12.31 14.18
CA GLN A 84 -57.02 -12.51 14.06
C GLN A 84 -57.73 -11.17 14.19
N THR A 85 -58.32 -10.69 13.08
CA THR A 85 -59.08 -9.42 12.98
C THR A 85 -60.26 -9.32 13.95
N LYS A 86 -60.64 -10.43 14.60
CA LYS A 86 -61.74 -10.50 15.58
C LYS A 86 -61.31 -10.87 17.00
N ALA A 87 -60.04 -11.17 17.26
CA ALA A 87 -59.60 -11.61 18.60
C ALA A 87 -59.82 -10.53 19.67
N LEU A 88 -59.75 -9.26 19.28
CA LEU A 88 -60.00 -8.12 20.17
C LEU A 88 -61.50 -7.85 20.41
N GLU A 89 -62.41 -8.41 19.61
CA GLU A 89 -63.86 -8.23 19.82
C GLU A 89 -64.33 -8.96 21.08
N TYR A 90 -63.72 -10.09 21.43
CA TYR A 90 -64.05 -10.86 22.64
C TYR A 90 -63.52 -10.23 23.93
N LEU A 91 -62.54 -9.33 23.84
CA LEU A 91 -61.98 -8.61 24.98
C LEU A 91 -62.71 -7.29 25.26
N ARG A 92 -63.62 -6.85 24.38
CA ARG A 92 -64.47 -5.70 24.68
C ARG A 92 -65.49 -6.13 25.73
N PRO A 93 -65.50 -5.51 26.93
CA PRO A 93 -66.55 -5.74 27.90
C PRO A 93 -67.88 -5.43 27.19
N LEU A 94 -68.77 -6.42 27.09
CA LEU A 94 -70.13 -6.26 26.63
C LEU A 94 -70.81 -5.24 27.56
N ARG A 95 -70.69 -3.95 27.24
CA ARG A 95 -71.47 -2.92 27.89
C ARG A 95 -72.92 -3.18 27.46
N PRO A 96 -73.84 -3.46 28.38
CA PRO A 96 -75.25 -3.55 28.03
C PRO A 96 -75.61 -2.20 27.42
N ARG A 97 -75.92 -2.23 26.12
CA ARG A 97 -76.35 -1.07 25.34
C ARG A 97 -77.76 -0.74 25.82
N SER A 98 -77.84 0.00 26.93
CA SER A 98 -79.10 0.55 27.42
C SER A 98 -79.55 1.65 26.45
N PRO A 99 -80.70 1.49 25.79
CA PRO A 99 -81.21 2.49 24.86
C PRO A 99 -81.91 3.59 25.66
N GLY A 100 -81.13 4.56 26.18
CA GLY A 100 -81.73 5.68 26.91
C GLY A 100 -80.80 6.76 27.44
N ASP A 101 -79.49 6.70 27.22
CA ASP A 101 -78.55 7.59 27.89
C ASP A 101 -77.68 8.38 26.91
N GLN A 102 -78.27 9.39 26.27
CA GLN A 102 -77.57 10.39 25.44
C GLN A 102 -76.95 11.53 26.27
N GLY A 103 -76.84 11.38 27.60
CA GLY A 103 -76.24 12.38 28.50
C GLY A 103 -74.93 11.94 29.18
N ARG A 104 -74.50 10.69 29.00
CA ARG A 104 -73.21 10.19 29.52
C ARG A 104 -72.11 10.25 28.48
N GLU A 105 -71.87 11.43 27.94
CA GLU A 105 -70.51 11.75 27.53
C GLU A 105 -69.63 11.69 28.80
N SER A 106 -68.80 10.66 28.83
CA SER A 106 -67.43 10.74 29.36
C SER A 106 -67.22 11.34 30.76
N ARG A 107 -68.03 10.98 31.77
CA ARG A 107 -67.55 11.06 33.16
C ARG A 107 -66.45 10.02 33.36
N GLN A 108 -65.25 10.41 32.94
CA GLN A 108 -64.03 9.68 33.24
C GLN A 108 -64.00 9.43 34.75
N PRO A 109 -63.74 8.19 35.19
CA PRO A 109 -63.73 7.88 36.62
C PRO A 109 -62.75 8.82 37.32
N ARG A 110 -63.15 9.39 38.46
CA ARG A 110 -62.40 10.42 39.21
C ARG A 110 -60.93 10.04 39.43
N LEU A 111 -60.65 8.76 39.56
CA LEU A 111 -59.30 8.21 39.66
C LEU A 111 -58.44 8.51 38.42
N LEU A 112 -58.95 8.22 37.22
CA LEU A 112 -58.22 8.48 35.97
C LEU A 112 -57.99 9.98 35.78
N GLN A 113 -58.98 10.81 36.09
CA GLN A 113 -58.84 12.27 36.05
C GLN A 113 -57.72 12.76 36.98
N ARG A 114 -57.61 12.18 38.19
CA ARG A 114 -56.53 12.50 39.14
C ARG A 114 -55.16 12.04 38.64
N LEU A 115 -55.08 10.88 37.99
CA LEU A 115 -53.83 10.35 37.45
C LEU A 115 -53.34 11.15 36.23
N GLU A 116 -54.25 11.58 35.35
CA GLU A 116 -53.92 12.47 34.24
C GLU A 116 -53.39 13.81 34.74
N TYR A 117 -54.03 14.40 35.75
CA TYR A 117 -53.55 15.62 36.38
C TYR A 117 -52.14 15.42 36.96
N LEU A 118 -51.93 14.34 37.72
CA LEU A 118 -50.62 14.02 38.28
C LEU A 118 -49.56 13.81 37.20
N LEU A 119 -49.90 13.11 36.11
CA LEU A 119 -48.98 12.91 34.99
C LEU A 119 -48.61 14.24 34.32
N GLN A 120 -49.59 15.10 34.04
CA GLN A 120 -49.36 16.41 33.45
C GLN A 120 -48.49 17.30 34.35
N GLU A 121 -48.74 17.29 35.66
CA GLU A 121 -47.93 18.00 36.64
C GLU A 121 -46.48 17.50 36.63
N LYS A 122 -46.28 16.18 36.63
CA LYS A 122 -44.94 15.57 36.60
C LYS A 122 -44.20 15.81 35.29
N LEU A 123 -44.88 15.74 34.16
CA LEU A 123 -44.30 16.06 32.85
C LEU A 123 -43.92 17.54 32.78
N ARG A 124 -44.76 18.44 33.26
CA ARG A 124 -44.43 19.87 33.33
C ARG A 124 -43.22 20.13 34.22
N LEU A 125 -43.08 19.42 35.35
CA LEU A 125 -41.89 19.51 36.20
C LEU A 125 -40.65 18.99 35.46
N ALA A 126 -40.74 17.84 34.79
CA ALA A 126 -39.65 17.31 33.98
C ALA A 126 -39.23 18.29 32.87
N ASP A 127 -40.19 18.91 32.17
CA ASP A 127 -39.93 19.90 31.13
C ASP A 127 -39.34 21.20 31.72
N SER A 128 -39.75 21.59 32.93
CA SER A 128 -39.19 22.77 33.61
C SER A 128 -37.76 22.56 34.11
N ILE A 129 -37.40 21.33 34.51
CA ILE A 129 -36.05 20.98 34.94
C ILE A 129 -35.14 20.78 33.72
N ALA A 130 -35.68 20.23 32.62
CA ALA A 130 -35.00 20.08 31.34
C ALA A 130 -34.85 21.40 30.55
N SER A 131 -34.99 22.55 31.22
CA SER A 131 -34.85 23.89 30.64
C SER A 131 -33.52 24.04 29.88
N PRO A 132 -33.52 24.74 28.72
CA PRO A 132 -32.59 24.51 27.61
C PRO A 132 -31.28 25.31 27.71
N TYR A 133 -30.79 25.61 28.91
CA TYR A 133 -29.51 26.30 29.06
C TYR A 133 -28.36 25.29 28.91
N ASP A 134 -27.85 25.22 27.68
CA ASP A 134 -26.45 24.97 27.30
C ASP A 134 -25.91 23.53 27.20
N ASP A 135 -26.55 22.65 26.41
CA ASP A 135 -25.73 21.67 25.65
C ASP A 135 -26.40 21.17 24.35
N PRO A 136 -25.91 21.54 23.16
CA PRO A 136 -26.35 20.97 21.88
C PRO A 136 -25.82 19.55 21.65
N GLY A 137 -24.94 19.03 22.51
CA GLY A 137 -24.57 17.62 22.52
C GLY A 137 -25.75 16.78 23.02
N GLY A 138 -26.20 15.80 22.23
CA GLY A 138 -27.41 14.98 22.48
C GLY A 138 -27.53 14.26 23.85
N ALA A 139 -26.59 14.45 24.77
CA ALA A 139 -26.71 14.11 26.18
C ALA A 139 -27.88 14.83 26.87
N ALA A 140 -28.15 16.10 26.53
CA ALA A 140 -29.30 16.84 27.08
C ALA A 140 -30.64 16.18 26.69
N GLN A 141 -30.72 15.63 25.48
CA GLN A 141 -31.91 14.94 24.99
C GLN A 141 -32.12 13.56 25.65
N GLN A 142 -31.05 12.88 26.07
CA GLN A 142 -31.14 11.66 26.88
C GLN A 142 -31.56 11.96 28.33
N GLY A 143 -31.08 13.05 28.92
CA GLY A 143 -31.52 13.50 30.25
C GLY A 143 -33.00 13.90 30.28
N MET A 144 -33.50 14.52 29.22
CA MET A 144 -34.92 14.89 29.12
C MET A 144 -35.83 13.66 28.98
N SER A 145 -35.42 12.66 28.20
CA SER A 145 -36.21 11.45 28.01
C SER A 145 -36.28 10.59 29.28
N SER A 146 -35.22 10.56 30.09
CA SER A 146 -35.22 9.85 31.37
C SER A 146 -36.17 10.50 32.39
N MET A 147 -36.15 11.82 32.54
CA MET A 147 -37.06 12.53 33.47
C MET A 147 -38.53 12.37 33.08
N ARG A 148 -38.85 12.37 31.78
CA ARG A 148 -40.20 12.10 31.29
C ARG A 148 -40.61 10.65 31.58
N LEU A 149 -39.71 9.69 31.38
CA LEU A 149 -39.95 8.28 31.69
C LEU A 149 -40.23 8.08 33.19
N ASP A 150 -39.51 8.78 34.06
CA ASP A 150 -39.75 8.76 35.50
C ASP A 150 -41.11 9.36 35.89
N ALA A 151 -41.56 10.42 35.22
CA ALA A 151 -42.91 10.95 35.40
C ALA A 151 -43.98 9.89 35.04
N TYR A 152 -43.81 9.16 33.93
CA TYR A 152 -44.68 8.05 33.56
C TYR A 152 -44.63 6.90 34.57
N ARG A 153 -43.44 6.51 35.05
CA ARG A 153 -43.27 5.49 36.09
C ARG A 153 -43.99 5.86 37.39
N GLN A 154 -43.85 7.11 37.85
CA GLN A 154 -44.53 7.61 39.05
C GLN A 154 -46.05 7.60 38.90
N ALA A 155 -46.58 8.03 37.75
CA ALA A 155 -48.02 7.99 37.46
C ALA A 155 -48.54 6.55 37.39
N PHE A 156 -47.78 5.64 36.75
CA PHE A 156 -48.12 4.23 36.67
C PHE A 156 -48.09 3.55 38.05
N GLU A 157 -47.15 3.92 38.90
CA GLU A 157 -47.08 3.43 40.26
C GLU A 157 -48.27 3.90 41.10
N ALA A 158 -48.65 5.18 41.01
CA ALA A 158 -49.86 5.70 41.64
C ALA A 158 -51.13 4.97 41.13
N PHE A 159 -51.17 4.65 39.83
CA PHE A 159 -52.22 3.82 39.25
C PHE A 159 -52.25 2.41 39.88
N ILE A 160 -51.13 1.70 39.93
CA ILE A 160 -51.05 0.36 40.54
C ILE A 160 -51.52 0.36 42.00
N HIS A 161 -51.14 1.38 42.78
CA HIS A 161 -51.54 1.50 44.18
C HIS A 161 -53.06 1.68 44.36
N SER A 162 -53.73 2.30 43.39
CA SER A 162 -55.18 2.50 43.42
C SER A 162 -56.00 1.29 43.01
N PHE A 163 -55.42 0.31 42.30
CA PHE A 163 -56.09 -0.91 41.85
C PHE A 163 -55.69 -2.11 42.70
N THR A 164 -56.36 -2.31 43.84
CA THR A 164 -56.06 -3.42 44.77
C THR A 164 -56.31 -4.80 44.16
N THR A 165 -57.38 -4.98 43.40
CA THR A 165 -57.78 -6.28 42.83
C THR A 165 -56.78 -6.85 41.82
N TYR A 166 -56.20 -6.00 40.97
CA TYR A 166 -55.27 -6.42 39.91
C TYR A 166 -53.80 -6.11 40.22
N ARG A 167 -53.52 -5.61 41.43
CA ARG A 167 -52.18 -5.18 41.86
C ARG A 167 -51.09 -6.23 41.62
N PRO A 168 -51.27 -7.52 41.98
CA PRO A 168 -50.21 -8.51 41.80
C PRO A 168 -49.85 -8.73 40.33
N LEU A 169 -50.83 -8.71 39.43
CA LEU A 169 -50.61 -8.85 37.98
C LEU A 169 -49.87 -7.62 37.42
N LEU A 170 -50.33 -6.42 37.76
CA LEU A 170 -49.71 -5.18 37.29
C LEU A 170 -48.27 -5.02 37.79
N LEU A 171 -47.96 -5.47 39.02
CA LEU A 171 -46.59 -5.48 39.53
C LEU A 171 -45.68 -6.44 38.76
N ARG A 172 -46.18 -7.63 38.38
CA ARG A 172 -45.40 -8.57 37.54
C ARG A 172 -45.14 -8.00 36.15
N ILE A 173 -46.13 -7.33 35.56
CA ILE A 173 -45.98 -6.64 34.27
C ILE A 173 -44.96 -5.51 34.40
N LYS A 174 -45.09 -4.66 35.43
CA LYS A 174 -44.13 -3.58 35.73
C LYS A 174 -42.69 -4.13 35.81
N ALA A 175 -42.48 -5.19 36.59
CA ALA A 175 -41.17 -5.80 36.77
C ALA A 175 -40.55 -6.29 35.45
N GLN A 176 -41.35 -6.88 34.56
CA GLN A 176 -40.87 -7.30 33.23
C GLN A 176 -40.53 -6.12 32.32
N TYR A 177 -41.32 -5.04 32.36
CA TYR A 177 -41.01 -3.82 31.63
C TYR A 177 -39.77 -3.12 32.15
N ASP A 178 -39.59 -3.05 33.48
CA ASP A 178 -38.43 -2.42 34.09
C ASP A 178 -37.15 -3.20 33.73
N ALA A 179 -37.17 -4.54 33.80
CA ALA A 179 -36.05 -5.37 33.35
C ALA A 179 -35.73 -5.17 31.87
N ALA A 180 -36.74 -5.18 30.98
CA ALA A 180 -36.52 -4.94 29.56
C ALA A 180 -35.99 -3.53 29.26
N LEU A 181 -36.35 -2.53 30.08
CA LEU A 181 -35.82 -1.18 29.94
C LEU A 181 -34.36 -1.11 30.40
N GLU A 182 -33.99 -1.78 31.48
CA GLU A 182 -32.60 -1.90 31.95
C GLU A 182 -31.72 -2.56 30.90
N ASP A 183 -32.17 -3.68 30.31
CA ASP A 183 -31.47 -4.36 29.21
C ASP A 183 -31.27 -3.44 28.00
N ALA A 184 -32.30 -2.67 27.63
CA ALA A 184 -32.23 -1.72 26.52
C ALA A 184 -31.26 -0.56 26.81
N LEU A 185 -31.23 -0.06 28.04
CA LEU A 185 -30.29 0.98 28.48
C LEU A 185 -28.85 0.47 28.46
N GLN A 186 -28.61 -0.75 28.98
CA GLN A 186 -27.30 -1.37 28.95
C GLN A 186 -26.82 -1.58 27.51
N SER A 187 -27.66 -2.14 26.63
CA SER A 187 -27.33 -2.31 25.21
C SER A 187 -27.04 -0.97 24.51
N SER A 188 -27.77 0.10 24.86
CA SER A 188 -27.49 1.44 24.34
C SER A 188 -26.11 1.96 24.77
N GLN A 189 -25.74 1.77 26.04
CA GLN A 189 -24.43 2.15 26.56
C GLN A 189 -23.30 1.35 25.92
N GLU A 190 -23.47 0.04 25.79
CA GLU A 190 -22.52 -0.85 25.09
C GLU A 190 -22.33 -0.40 23.64
N HIS A 191 -23.40 -0.03 22.95
CA HIS A 191 -23.32 0.48 21.57
C HIS A 191 -22.58 1.82 21.47
N VAL A 192 -22.77 2.75 22.42
CA VAL A 192 -22.00 3.99 22.47
C VAL A 192 -20.52 3.71 22.76
N HIS A 193 -20.24 2.79 23.68
CA HIS A 193 -18.88 2.37 24.01
C HIS A 193 -18.17 1.74 22.80
N MET A 194 -18.79 0.76 22.13
CA MET A 194 -18.26 0.14 20.92
C MET A 194 -18.02 1.16 19.81
N LYS A 195 -18.90 2.15 19.63
CA LYS A 195 -18.68 3.24 18.67
C LYS A 195 -17.44 4.07 19.00
N ALA A 196 -17.20 4.36 20.28
CA ALA A 196 -16.01 5.06 20.72
C ALA A 196 -14.74 4.23 20.45
N GLU A 197 -14.77 2.93 20.76
CA GLU A 197 -13.65 2.03 20.47
C GLU A 197 -13.36 1.93 18.96
N LEU A 198 -14.40 1.79 18.13
CA LEU A 198 -14.27 1.79 16.68
C LEU A 198 -13.64 3.08 16.16
N ALA A 199 -14.02 4.24 16.71
CA ALA A 199 -13.43 5.52 16.35
C ALA A 199 -11.93 5.58 16.69
N VAL A 200 -11.53 5.07 17.86
CA VAL A 200 -10.12 4.99 18.27
C VAL A 200 -9.33 4.03 17.37
N VAL A 201 -9.89 2.87 17.05
CA VAL A 201 -9.24 1.90 16.15
C VAL A 201 -9.06 2.46 14.75
N GLU A 202 -10.06 3.16 14.21
CA GLU A 202 -9.95 3.79 12.89
C GLU A 202 -8.89 4.89 12.88
N GLN A 203 -8.82 5.72 13.94
CA GLN A 203 -7.74 6.71 14.08
C GLN A 203 -6.35 6.05 14.12
N ARG A 204 -6.19 4.96 14.88
CA ARG A 204 -4.93 4.21 14.92
C ARG A 204 -4.58 3.66 13.54
N ARG A 205 -5.55 3.08 12.84
CA ARG A 205 -5.38 2.57 11.48
C ARG A 205 -4.91 3.68 10.53
N ILE A 206 -5.57 4.84 10.54
CA ILE A 206 -5.19 5.98 9.70
C ILE A 206 -3.72 6.37 9.95
N ARG A 207 -3.31 6.50 11.22
CA ARG A 207 -1.92 6.80 11.59
C ARG A 207 -0.94 5.76 11.07
N THR A 208 -1.21 4.47 11.27
CA THR A 208 -0.32 3.40 10.78
C THR A 208 -0.18 3.40 9.26
N VAL A 209 -1.24 3.77 8.53
CA VAL A 209 -1.20 3.88 7.06
C VAL A 209 -0.38 5.09 6.63
N GLU A 210 -0.50 6.22 7.32
CA GLU A 210 0.28 7.42 7.07
C GLU A 210 1.77 7.17 7.35
N GLU A 211 2.12 6.56 8.47
CA GLU A 211 3.49 6.15 8.83
C GLU A 211 4.09 5.19 7.80
N ALA A 212 3.32 4.18 7.35
CA ALA A 212 3.77 3.26 6.32
C ALA A 212 4.02 3.98 4.98
N ARG A 213 3.17 4.97 4.63
CA ARG A 213 3.35 5.77 3.41
C ARG A 213 4.58 6.67 3.48
N THR A 214 4.82 7.33 4.61
CA THR A 214 6.00 8.19 4.78
C THR A 214 7.27 7.36 4.77
N SER A 215 7.30 6.22 5.46
CA SER A 215 8.44 5.29 5.43
C SER A 215 8.71 4.75 4.03
N ALA A 216 7.68 4.32 3.29
CA ALA A 216 7.84 3.87 1.91
C ALA A 216 8.36 4.98 0.99
N ALA A 217 7.87 6.21 1.14
CA ALA A 217 8.36 7.35 0.37
C ALA A 217 9.84 7.66 0.67
N GLN A 218 10.25 7.56 1.93
CA GLN A 218 11.66 7.72 2.34
C GLN A 218 12.54 6.64 1.70
N GLN A 219 12.16 5.36 1.82
CA GLN A 219 12.90 4.25 1.22
C GLN A 219 13.06 4.39 -0.30
N VAL A 220 11.99 4.82 -1.01
CA VAL A 220 12.07 5.08 -2.46
C VAL A 220 13.03 6.23 -2.77
N SER A 221 13.02 7.29 -1.96
CA SER A 221 13.93 8.42 -2.14
C SER A 221 15.39 8.05 -1.90
N GLU A 222 15.66 7.20 -0.90
CA GLU A 222 17.00 6.69 -0.58
C GLU A 222 17.51 5.76 -1.68
N ALA A 223 16.68 4.80 -2.11
CA ALA A 223 17.01 3.90 -3.21
C ALA A 223 17.30 4.67 -4.51
N ARG A 224 16.54 5.73 -4.79
CA ARG A 224 16.78 6.60 -5.95
C ARG A 224 18.15 7.29 -5.86
N LYS A 225 18.48 7.88 -4.71
CA LYS A 225 19.78 8.52 -4.49
C LYS A 225 20.94 7.53 -4.64
N GLU A 226 20.77 6.32 -4.12
CA GLU A 226 21.77 5.26 -4.26
C GLU A 226 21.99 4.86 -5.73
N LEU A 227 20.90 4.70 -6.49
CA LEU A 227 20.98 4.41 -7.92
C LEU A 227 21.63 5.55 -8.70
N GLU A 228 21.28 6.80 -8.40
CA GLU A 228 21.92 7.99 -9.02
C GLU A 228 23.42 8.03 -8.73
N HIS A 229 23.84 7.76 -7.49
CA HIS A 229 25.26 7.68 -7.13
C HIS A 229 25.98 6.54 -7.87
N ARG A 230 25.36 5.37 -7.99
CA ARG A 230 25.93 4.23 -8.73
C ARG A 230 26.06 4.54 -10.23
N LEU A 231 25.08 5.23 -10.82
CA LEU A 231 25.14 5.66 -12.22
C LEU A 231 26.31 6.61 -12.44
N LEU A 232 26.44 7.65 -11.61
CA LEU A 232 27.57 8.59 -11.70
C LEU A 232 28.92 7.88 -11.57
N ALA A 233 29.07 6.98 -10.60
CA ALA A 233 30.30 6.21 -10.43
C ALA A 233 30.62 5.31 -11.65
N MET A 234 29.61 4.80 -12.34
CA MET A 234 29.80 4.00 -13.56
C MET A 234 30.13 4.87 -14.77
N GLU A 235 29.51 6.06 -14.88
CA GLU A 235 29.83 7.05 -15.91
C GLU A 235 31.28 7.55 -15.79
N GLU A 236 31.74 7.85 -14.57
CA GLU A 236 33.13 8.22 -14.31
C GLU A 236 34.12 7.11 -14.70
N ARG A 237 33.79 5.85 -14.36
CA ARG A 237 34.61 4.69 -14.76
C ARG A 237 34.64 4.50 -16.27
N ALA A 238 33.50 4.67 -16.95
CA ALA A 238 33.41 4.60 -18.40
C ALA A 238 34.24 5.71 -19.06
N ALA A 239 34.12 6.95 -18.59
CA ALA A 239 34.90 8.09 -19.08
C ALA A 239 36.42 7.88 -18.88
N ALA A 240 36.82 7.35 -17.73
CA ALA A 240 38.22 7.02 -17.47
C ALA A 240 38.75 5.89 -18.38
N ALA A 241 37.92 4.87 -18.66
CA ALA A 241 38.27 3.81 -19.60
C ALA A 241 38.39 4.33 -21.03
N GLU A 242 37.46 5.18 -21.48
CA GLU A 242 37.55 5.84 -22.80
C GLU A 242 38.79 6.71 -22.93
N ALA A 243 39.15 7.48 -21.88
CA ALA A 243 40.36 8.27 -21.87
C ALA A 243 41.63 7.40 -22.03
N ARG A 244 41.67 6.24 -21.37
CA ARG A 244 42.77 5.27 -21.52
C ARG A 244 42.84 4.69 -22.93
N VAL A 245 41.71 4.34 -23.53
CA VAL A 245 41.66 3.84 -24.91
C VAL A 245 42.16 4.91 -25.88
N ARG A 246 41.71 6.17 -25.74
CA ARG A 246 42.18 7.28 -26.59
C ARG A 246 43.69 7.52 -26.43
N ALA A 247 44.22 7.45 -25.21
CA ALA A 247 45.66 7.57 -24.97
C ALA A 247 46.43 6.42 -25.66
N ALA A 248 46.01 5.17 -25.46
CA ALA A 248 46.64 4.00 -26.09
C ALA A 248 46.55 4.05 -27.63
N GLU A 249 45.43 4.52 -28.19
CA GLU A 249 45.30 4.74 -29.64
C GLU A 249 46.28 5.82 -30.14
N SER A 250 46.49 6.89 -29.38
CA SER A 250 47.43 7.95 -29.77
C SER A 250 48.88 7.46 -29.72
N GLU A 251 49.25 6.68 -28.71
CA GLU A 251 50.56 6.03 -28.60
C GLU A 251 50.79 5.04 -29.73
N ALA A 252 49.79 4.20 -30.04
CA ALA A 252 49.86 3.24 -31.15
C ALA A 252 50.02 3.94 -32.50
N ARG A 253 49.37 5.10 -32.71
CA ARG A 253 49.56 5.91 -33.92
C ARG A 253 50.96 6.51 -34.00
N ALA A 254 51.49 7.02 -32.89
CA ALA A 254 52.86 7.55 -32.84
C ALA A 254 53.89 6.46 -33.14
N ALA A 255 53.76 5.29 -32.53
CA ALA A 255 54.65 4.15 -32.77
C ALA A 255 54.62 3.67 -34.23
N ARG A 256 53.43 3.65 -34.87
CA ARG A 256 53.30 3.32 -36.31
C ARG A 256 54.00 4.35 -37.20
N ALA A 257 53.86 5.65 -36.87
CA ALA A 257 54.55 6.70 -37.62
C ALA A 257 56.07 6.59 -37.50
N GLU A 258 56.59 6.27 -36.31
CA GLU A 258 58.03 6.01 -36.09
C GLU A 258 58.51 4.78 -36.87
N GLU A 259 57.73 3.70 -36.90
CA GLU A 259 58.04 2.51 -37.69
C GLU A 259 58.10 2.83 -39.20
N GLU A 260 57.17 3.62 -39.71
CA GLU A 260 57.17 4.07 -41.11
C GLU A 260 58.43 4.89 -41.44
N ILE A 261 58.85 5.80 -40.55
CA ILE A 261 60.09 6.58 -40.71
C ILE A 261 61.31 5.64 -40.73
N ALA A 262 61.42 4.72 -39.76
CA ALA A 262 62.52 3.78 -39.67
C ALA A 262 62.59 2.83 -40.89
N LEU A 263 61.43 2.43 -41.43
CA LEU A 263 61.35 1.67 -42.68
C LEU A 263 61.81 2.49 -43.88
N GLY A 264 61.48 3.78 -43.92
CA GLY A 264 61.99 4.74 -44.91
C GLY A 264 63.52 4.81 -44.88
N GLU A 265 64.10 5.13 -43.73
CA GLU A 265 65.56 5.19 -43.55
C GLU A 265 66.25 3.87 -43.94
N LYS A 266 65.68 2.73 -43.53
CA LYS A 266 66.19 1.41 -43.91
C LYS A 266 66.18 1.19 -45.41
N ASN A 267 65.17 1.68 -46.12
CA ASN A 267 65.11 1.59 -47.58
C ASN A 267 66.15 2.50 -48.22
N ASP A 268 66.32 3.73 -47.73
CA ASP A 268 67.37 4.64 -48.18
C ASP A 268 68.77 4.02 -48.01
N TYR A 269 69.04 3.40 -46.85
CA TYR A 269 70.29 2.68 -46.59
C TYR A 269 70.48 1.50 -47.57
N LYS A 270 69.44 0.73 -47.87
CA LYS A 270 69.52 -0.36 -48.85
C LYS A 270 69.82 0.17 -50.24
N GLU A 271 69.21 1.27 -50.65
CA GLU A 271 69.47 1.90 -51.94
C GLU A 271 70.91 2.39 -52.03
N MET A 272 71.41 3.06 -50.98
CA MET A 272 72.81 3.49 -50.90
C MET A 272 73.78 2.30 -50.97
N VAL A 273 73.53 1.21 -50.23
CA VAL A 273 74.36 -0.01 -50.29
C VAL A 273 74.32 -0.64 -51.69
N ASN A 274 73.15 -0.68 -52.33
CA ASN A 274 73.01 -1.19 -53.69
C ASN A 274 73.71 -0.31 -54.73
N GLN A 275 73.74 1.02 -54.54
CA GLN A 275 74.54 1.95 -55.35
C GLN A 275 76.03 1.66 -55.16
N LEU A 276 76.51 1.62 -53.91
CA LEU A 276 77.90 1.32 -53.59
C LEU A 276 78.36 -0.04 -54.16
N ARG A 277 77.48 -1.05 -54.11
CA ARG A 277 77.73 -2.37 -54.68
C ARG A 277 77.87 -2.32 -56.20
N ARG A 278 77.05 -1.52 -56.89
CA ARG A 278 77.17 -1.30 -58.34
C ARG A 278 78.49 -0.60 -58.67
N GLU A 279 78.82 0.47 -57.96
CA GLU A 279 80.11 1.17 -58.11
C GLU A 279 81.31 0.24 -57.88
N MET A 280 81.24 -0.67 -56.90
CA MET A 280 82.28 -1.68 -56.67
C MET A 280 82.38 -2.71 -57.79
N ILE A 281 81.26 -3.14 -58.39
CA ILE A 281 81.28 -4.04 -59.54
C ILE A 281 81.93 -3.32 -60.74
N ASP A 282 81.56 -2.06 -60.99
CA ASP A 282 82.07 -1.26 -62.10
C ASP A 282 83.57 -0.91 -61.93
N SER A 283 84.01 -0.67 -60.69
CA SER A 283 85.42 -0.38 -60.36
C SER A 283 86.29 -1.62 -60.13
N SER A 284 85.69 -2.80 -59.92
CA SER A 284 86.44 -4.05 -59.82
C SER A 284 87.09 -4.39 -61.16
N THR A 285 88.40 -4.62 -61.12
CA THR A 285 89.29 -4.92 -62.25
C THR A 285 88.87 -6.14 -63.09
N TRP A 286 87.92 -6.94 -62.61
CA TRP A 286 87.29 -8.05 -63.36
C TRP A 286 86.24 -7.57 -64.37
N ALA A 287 85.44 -6.53 -64.07
CA ALA A 287 84.45 -6.00 -65.01
C ALA A 287 85.12 -5.25 -66.18
N GLN A 288 86.20 -4.52 -65.89
CA GLN A 288 87.04 -3.89 -66.93
C GLN A 288 87.76 -4.91 -67.83
N HIS A 289 87.97 -6.14 -67.35
CA HIS A 289 88.58 -7.20 -68.14
C HIS A 289 87.55 -7.95 -69.01
N LEU A 290 86.28 -8.04 -68.60
CA LEU A 290 85.16 -8.58 -69.39
C LEU A 290 84.65 -7.61 -70.46
N ALA A 291 84.58 -6.30 -70.16
CA ALA A 291 84.23 -5.29 -71.16
C ALA A 291 85.25 -5.21 -72.32
N LYS A 292 86.49 -5.68 -72.12
CA LYS A 292 87.50 -5.84 -73.18
C LYS A 292 87.29 -7.08 -74.05
N PHE A 293 86.46 -8.04 -73.64
CA PHE A 293 86.15 -9.25 -74.43
C PHE A 293 84.86 -9.11 -75.25
N ASP A 294 83.88 -8.32 -74.80
CA ASP A 294 82.63 -8.10 -75.56
C ASP A 294 82.74 -7.04 -76.67
N THR A 295 83.76 -6.18 -76.64
CA THR A 295 83.99 -5.18 -77.72
C THR A 295 84.45 -5.79 -79.04
N ASP A 296 84.79 -7.09 -79.07
CA ASP A 296 85.21 -7.79 -80.29
C ASP A 296 84.13 -8.74 -80.86
N GLY A 297 82.91 -8.77 -80.29
CA GLY A 297 81.97 -9.88 -80.53
C GLY A 297 80.48 -9.57 -80.73
N ALA A 298 80.06 -8.33 -81.03
CA ALA A 298 78.64 -8.03 -81.24
C ALA A 298 78.38 -6.93 -82.27
N ALA A 299 78.67 -7.22 -83.53
CA ALA A 299 77.84 -6.76 -84.64
C ALA A 299 76.86 -7.89 -84.98
N ASP A 300 75.59 -7.54 -85.17
CA ASP A 300 74.50 -8.33 -85.77
C ASP A 300 73.45 -8.97 -84.83
N ALA A 301 72.21 -9.04 -85.35
CA ALA A 301 70.90 -9.37 -84.74
C ALA A 301 70.29 -8.26 -83.85
N SER A 302 69.28 -7.47 -84.23
CA SER A 302 68.13 -7.64 -85.15
C SER A 302 67.30 -8.90 -84.87
N SER A 303 66.20 -8.78 -84.12
CA SER A 303 64.88 -9.39 -84.42
C SER A 303 63.91 -9.23 -83.24
N ASP A 304 62.70 -8.78 -83.58
CA ASP A 304 61.37 -9.20 -83.09
C ASP A 304 61.21 -9.79 -81.67
N ASP A 305 60.18 -9.42 -80.93
CA ASP A 305 58.82 -9.98 -81.07
C ASP A 305 57.88 -9.42 -79.98
N LYS A 306 56.60 -9.64 -80.23
CA LYS A 306 55.36 -9.05 -79.71
C LYS A 306 54.97 -9.34 -78.26
N LYS A 307 53.85 -8.70 -77.90
CA LYS A 307 52.65 -9.13 -77.12
C LYS A 307 52.48 -8.37 -75.82
N ASP A 308 51.52 -7.46 -75.76
CA ASP A 308 50.08 -7.71 -75.51
C ASP A 308 49.76 -8.02 -74.04
N THR A 309 48.61 -7.47 -73.63
CA THR A 309 47.72 -7.83 -72.51
C THR A 309 47.92 -7.08 -71.18
N ASN A 310 46.97 -6.21 -70.82
CA ASN A 310 45.72 -6.49 -70.05
C ASN A 310 46.06 -6.51 -68.55
N THR A 311 45.56 -5.64 -67.68
CA THR A 311 44.16 -5.30 -67.37
C THR A 311 44.16 -4.09 -66.44
#